data_AF-A0A9W8N6H7-F1
#
_entry.id   AF-A0A9W8N6H7-F1
#
_cell.length_a   1.000
_cell.length_b   1.000
_cell.length_c   1.000
_cell.angle_alpha   90.00
_cell.angle_beta   90.00
_cell.angle_gamma   90.00
#
_symmetry.space_group_name_H-M   'P 1'
#
loop_
_entity.id
_entity.type
_entity.pdbx_description
1 polymer ?
#
loop_
_entity_poly.entity_id
_entity_poly.type
_entity_poly.pdbx_seq_one_letter_code
_entity_poly.pdbx_strand_id
1 'polypeptide(L)'
;MASNGTTTMRPPKRHVSRAKGLLMGMVATAHFAMAQDQPACIQLTGSTTCPAFSSSYVSTNKNVTNLFSFLTVVNDVDTFDSQLNQYITGEWRRRQYQTLLGCGAVDTSDDDLYARFSISVLCNGIVQNSIPFCDMSDDAKRPLCATDCADYAQSEEYIVASPSLCPTPGDNAQTQIRSDFEVCALPADALSSNSCVQASVNEPDNCGYGDSTFGLCSYCSSGGINSTDTCCYNSNAEERCEGVVLPTIIPQNFTSATPTATSSPTSTAVPGESYTGSGLSGGAIAGIVIGDTKCFQAAE
;
A
#
# COMPACT_ATOMS: atom_id res chain seq x y z
N MET A 1 13.44 -0.37 75.50
CA MET A 1 14.22 -1.27 76.39
C MET A 1 15.43 -1.72 75.59
N ALA A 2 16.71 -1.48 75.90
CA ALA A 2 17.46 -0.75 76.92
C ALA A 2 18.83 -0.46 76.26
N SER A 3 19.44 0.74 76.37
CA SER A 3 20.58 1.08 77.27
C SER A 3 21.65 -0.02 77.38
N ASN A 4 22.97 0.17 77.34
CA ASN A 4 23.97 1.25 77.56
C ASN A 4 25.30 0.69 77.00
N GLY A 5 26.46 1.34 76.84
CA GLY A 5 27.06 2.60 77.31
C GLY A 5 28.53 2.64 76.80
N THR A 6 29.07 3.79 76.41
CA THR A 6 30.05 4.65 77.15
C THR A 6 31.35 3.91 77.54
N THR A 7 32.58 4.29 77.13
CA THR A 7 33.34 5.47 77.61
C THR A 7 34.79 5.48 77.02
N THR A 8 35.14 6.55 76.30
CA THR A 8 36.34 7.44 76.42
C THR A 8 37.79 6.92 76.35
N MET A 9 38.61 7.51 75.46
CA MET A 9 39.85 8.27 75.80
C MET A 9 40.47 9.02 74.60
N ARG A 10 40.92 10.27 74.87
CA ARG A 10 41.72 11.23 74.07
C ARG A 10 42.96 11.58 74.94
N PRO A 11 44.00 12.32 74.48
CA PRO A 11 44.61 12.55 73.17
C PRO A 11 46.17 12.34 73.22
N PRO A 12 46.99 12.79 72.23
CA PRO A 12 47.54 14.15 72.33
C PRO A 12 47.61 14.91 71.00
N LYS A 13 47.61 16.24 71.10
CA LYS A 13 47.81 17.21 70.01
C LYS A 13 49.29 17.24 69.60
N ARG A 14 49.59 17.34 68.30
CA ARG A 14 50.79 18.05 67.81
C ARG A 14 50.62 18.61 66.39
N HIS A 15 50.94 19.91 66.32
CA HIS A 15 51.41 20.77 65.23
C HIS A 15 50.69 20.88 63.88
N VAL A 16 50.20 22.10 63.70
CA VAL A 16 49.95 22.85 62.46
C VAL A 16 51.10 22.69 61.45
N SER A 17 50.77 22.39 60.20
CA SER A 17 51.42 23.01 59.05
C SER A 17 50.43 23.12 57.90
N ARG A 18 50.33 24.34 57.41
CA ARG A 18 49.42 24.86 56.40
C ARG A 18 50.06 24.56 55.04
N ALA A 19 49.46 23.71 54.22
CA ALA A 19 49.78 23.63 52.80
C ALA A 19 48.47 23.53 52.01
N LYS A 20 48.20 24.58 51.24
CA LYS A 20 47.16 24.64 50.22
C LYS A 20 47.48 23.59 49.15
N GLY A 21 46.49 22.80 48.77
CA GLY A 21 46.60 21.83 47.67
C GLY A 21 45.21 21.30 47.34
N LEU A 22 44.41 22.13 46.68
CA LEU A 22 43.15 21.74 46.07
C LEU A 22 43.49 20.87 44.85
N LEU A 23 43.26 19.56 44.93
CA LEU A 23 43.24 18.66 43.78
C LEU A 23 41.82 18.09 43.68
N MET A 24 40.98 18.79 42.89
CA MET A 24 39.77 18.21 42.32
C MET A 24 40.21 17.14 41.32
N GLY A 25 40.09 15.87 41.69
CA GLY A 25 40.15 14.76 40.74
C GLY A 25 38.86 14.74 39.93
N MET A 26 38.89 15.29 38.71
CA MET A 26 37.88 14.99 37.71
C MET A 26 38.09 13.54 37.25
N VAL A 27 37.29 12.62 37.78
CA VAL A 27 37.11 11.31 37.15
C VAL A 27 36.27 11.54 35.90
N ALA A 28 36.95 11.69 34.75
CA ALA A 28 36.29 11.61 33.46
C ALA A 28 35.81 10.17 33.27
N THR A 29 34.56 9.89 33.63
CA THR A 29 33.85 8.72 33.11
C THR A 29 33.73 8.95 31.61
N ALA A 30 34.67 8.37 30.84
CA ALA A 30 34.52 8.17 29.42
C ALA A 30 33.24 7.35 29.25
N HIS A 31 32.16 8.03 28.89
CA HIS A 31 30.98 7.36 28.38
C HIS A 31 31.44 6.80 27.03
N PHE A 32 31.74 5.51 27.00
CA PHE A 32 31.71 4.79 25.74
C PHE A 32 30.28 4.92 25.25
N ALA A 33 30.03 5.92 24.41
CA ALA A 33 28.87 5.92 23.55
C ALA A 33 29.05 4.68 22.67
N MET A 34 28.44 3.57 23.07
CA MET A 34 28.05 2.54 22.12
C MET A 34 27.32 3.32 21.03
N ALA A 35 27.87 3.38 19.83
CA ALA A 35 27.10 3.79 18.67
C ALA A 35 25.92 2.82 18.62
N GLN A 36 24.78 3.23 19.18
CA GLN A 36 23.51 2.60 18.94
C GLN A 36 23.30 2.83 17.46
N ASP A 37 23.50 1.78 16.67
CA ASP A 37 23.26 1.70 15.24
C ASP A 37 21.84 2.24 15.01
N GLN A 38 21.75 3.55 14.76
CA GLN A 38 20.47 4.19 14.48
C GLN A 38 20.02 3.61 13.15
N PRO A 39 18.75 3.19 13.03
CA PRO A 39 18.29 2.67 11.75
C PRO A 39 18.53 3.71 10.66
N ALA A 40 19.16 3.30 9.57
CA ALA A 40 19.29 4.17 8.41
C ALA A 40 17.90 4.39 7.81
N CYS A 41 17.62 5.64 7.44
CA CYS A 41 16.41 6.02 6.73
C CYS A 41 16.82 6.39 5.30
N ILE A 42 16.63 5.46 4.37
CA ILE A 42 16.94 5.65 2.96
C ILE A 42 15.79 6.41 2.31
N GLN A 43 16.06 7.59 1.78
CA GLN A 43 15.07 8.34 1.00
C GLN A 43 14.88 7.71 -0.38
N LEU A 44 13.64 7.50 -0.81
CA LEU A 44 13.31 6.85 -2.08
C LEU A 44 13.32 7.81 -3.29
N THR A 45 13.83 9.02 -3.12
CA THR A 45 13.94 9.97 -4.23
C THR A 45 14.83 9.39 -5.33
N GLY A 46 14.28 9.28 -6.55
CA GLY A 46 14.97 8.69 -7.69
C GLY A 46 14.87 7.16 -7.79
N SER A 47 14.13 6.50 -6.89
CA SER A 47 13.88 5.06 -6.98
C SER A 47 13.21 4.70 -8.31
N THR A 48 13.78 3.70 -8.97
CA THR A 48 13.29 3.11 -10.21
C THR A 48 12.28 2.00 -9.96
N THR A 49 12.29 1.38 -8.78
CA THR A 49 11.33 0.33 -8.41
C THR A 49 10.11 0.88 -7.65
N CYS A 50 10.29 1.94 -6.86
CA CYS A 50 9.24 2.59 -6.09
C CYS A 50 9.07 4.09 -6.44
N PRO A 51 8.97 4.49 -7.73
CA PRO A 51 8.96 5.92 -8.10
C PRO A 51 7.79 6.70 -7.50
N ALA A 52 6.64 6.06 -7.27
CA ALA A 52 5.48 6.73 -6.69
C ALA A 52 5.66 7.08 -5.19
N PHE A 53 6.66 6.48 -4.54
CA PHE A 53 7.01 6.69 -3.13
C PHE A 53 8.25 7.60 -2.97
N SER A 54 8.57 8.41 -3.98
CA SER A 54 9.80 9.22 -4.01
C SER A 54 10.00 10.20 -2.84
N SER A 55 8.94 10.57 -2.11
CA SER A 55 9.01 11.40 -0.89
C SER A 55 9.15 10.59 0.40
N SER A 56 8.95 9.27 0.35
CA SER A 56 9.00 8.35 1.49
C SER A 56 10.43 7.90 1.83
N TYR A 57 10.55 7.26 3.00
CA TYR A 57 11.78 6.66 3.48
C TYR A 57 11.60 5.18 3.83
N VAL A 58 12.67 4.41 3.69
CA VAL A 58 12.76 3.01 4.10
C VAL A 58 13.75 2.87 5.25
N SER A 59 13.36 2.14 6.29
CA SER A 59 14.16 1.92 7.47
C SER A 59 14.94 0.61 7.43
N THR A 60 16.22 0.63 7.81
CA THR A 60 17.01 -0.58 8.08
C THR A 60 16.87 -1.07 9.53
N ASN A 61 15.87 -0.58 10.27
CA ASN A 61 15.57 -1.06 11.61
C ASN A 61 15.30 -2.57 11.60
N LYS A 62 15.77 -3.28 12.65
CA LYS A 62 15.60 -4.72 12.79
C LYS A 62 14.14 -5.19 12.66
N ASN A 63 13.17 -4.40 13.12
CA ASN A 63 11.76 -4.76 12.99
C ASN A 63 11.29 -4.78 11.52
N VAL A 64 11.86 -3.93 10.67
CA VAL A 64 11.57 -3.88 9.23
C VAL A 64 12.40 -4.93 8.49
N THR A 65 13.69 -5.09 8.82
CA THR A 65 14.56 -6.07 8.17
C THR A 65 14.17 -7.52 8.50
N ASN A 66 13.50 -7.78 9.63
CA ASN A 66 12.91 -9.09 9.92
C ASN A 66 11.73 -9.43 8.99
N LEU A 67 11.04 -8.42 8.46
CA LEU A 67 9.95 -8.60 7.48
C LEU A 67 10.50 -8.66 6.05
N PHE A 68 11.53 -7.86 5.77
CA PHE A 68 12.17 -7.72 4.46
C PHE A 68 13.69 -7.87 4.61
N SER A 69 14.16 -9.13 4.57
CA SER A 69 15.54 -9.54 4.86
C SER A 69 16.59 -8.80 4.02
N PHE A 70 16.27 -8.48 2.76
CA PHE A 70 17.17 -7.81 1.82
C PHE A 70 17.58 -6.40 2.29
N LEU A 71 16.78 -5.75 3.15
CA LEU A 71 17.08 -4.42 3.68
C LEU A 71 18.33 -4.39 4.58
N THR A 72 18.82 -5.55 5.03
CA THR A 72 20.05 -5.64 5.85
C THR A 72 21.32 -5.17 5.15
N VAL A 73 21.31 -5.14 3.81
CA VAL A 73 22.47 -4.72 2.99
C VAL A 73 22.22 -3.43 2.21
N VAL A 74 21.06 -2.80 2.41
CA VAL A 74 20.64 -1.57 1.73
C VAL A 74 21.21 -0.35 2.46
N ASN A 75 21.86 0.54 1.71
CA ASN A 75 22.47 1.76 2.26
C ASN A 75 22.07 3.04 1.49
N ASP A 76 21.52 2.89 0.29
CA ASP A 76 21.08 3.97 -0.59
C ASP A 76 19.94 3.47 -1.50
N VAL A 77 19.39 4.36 -2.33
CA VAL A 77 18.25 4.04 -3.20
C VAL A 77 18.62 3.05 -4.32
N ASP A 78 19.85 3.09 -4.83
CA ASP A 78 20.31 2.18 -5.89
C ASP A 78 20.46 0.74 -5.37
N THR A 79 21.01 0.60 -4.17
CA THR A 79 21.08 -0.69 -3.47
C THR A 79 19.70 -1.17 -3.05
N PHE A 80 18.78 -0.27 -2.66
CA PHE A 80 17.38 -0.62 -2.41
C PHE A 80 16.71 -1.22 -3.66
N ASP A 81 16.76 -0.52 -4.79
CA ASP A 81 16.13 -0.94 -6.04
C ASP A 81 16.67 -2.29 -6.52
N SER A 82 18.00 -2.42 -6.56
CA SER A 82 18.65 -3.65 -7.01
C SER A 82 18.34 -4.85 -6.12
N GLN A 83 18.26 -4.66 -4.79
CA GLN A 83 17.92 -5.72 -3.85
C GLN A 83 16.43 -6.06 -3.84
N LEU A 84 15.55 -5.07 -3.98
CA LEU A 84 14.10 -5.30 -4.10
C LEU A 84 13.79 -6.11 -5.36
N ASN A 85 14.43 -5.79 -6.49
CA ASN A 85 14.24 -6.54 -7.73
C ASN A 85 14.73 -8.00 -7.64
N GLN A 86 15.82 -8.25 -6.92
CA GLN A 86 16.28 -9.62 -6.64
C GLN A 86 15.36 -10.35 -5.66
N TYR A 87 14.85 -9.63 -4.65
CA TYR A 87 13.93 -10.17 -3.67
C TYR A 87 12.60 -10.61 -4.31
N ILE A 88 12.02 -9.78 -5.20
CA ILE A 88 10.74 -10.06 -5.84
C ILE A 88 10.82 -11.25 -6.79
N THR A 89 11.88 -11.34 -7.60
CA THR A 89 12.09 -12.45 -8.56
C THR A 89 12.49 -13.76 -7.90
N GLY A 90 13.00 -13.71 -6.65
CA GLY A 90 13.47 -14.87 -5.91
C GLY A 90 12.64 -15.20 -4.67
N GLU A 91 13.10 -14.71 -3.51
CA GLU A 91 12.59 -15.12 -2.20
C GLU A 91 11.10 -14.84 -2.03
N TRP A 92 10.65 -13.65 -2.44
CA TRP A 92 9.26 -13.24 -2.30
C TRP A 92 8.33 -14.12 -3.13
N ARG A 93 8.59 -14.27 -4.43
CA ARG A 93 7.77 -15.11 -5.33
C ARG A 93 7.66 -16.54 -4.81
N ARG A 94 8.77 -17.11 -4.34
CA ARG A 94 8.78 -18.43 -3.69
C ARG A 94 7.90 -18.45 -2.43
N ARG A 95 8.04 -17.46 -1.55
CA ARG A 95 7.24 -17.38 -0.32
C ARG A 95 5.76 -17.21 -0.62
N GLN A 96 5.41 -16.26 -1.48
CA GLN A 96 4.03 -15.93 -1.82
C GLN A 96 3.31 -17.13 -2.44
N TYR A 97 3.82 -17.63 -3.57
CA TYR A 97 3.10 -18.64 -4.33
C TYR A 97 3.29 -20.05 -3.80
N GLN A 98 4.50 -20.44 -3.37
CA GLN A 98 4.72 -21.81 -2.86
C GLN A 98 4.32 -21.97 -1.39
N THR A 99 4.65 -21.00 -0.54
CA THR A 99 4.50 -21.16 0.92
C THR A 99 3.15 -20.67 1.43
N LEU A 100 2.72 -19.47 1.02
CA LEU A 100 1.48 -18.86 1.52
C LEU A 100 0.26 -19.36 0.75
N LEU A 101 0.28 -19.22 -0.58
CA LEU A 101 -0.82 -19.66 -1.45
C LEU A 101 -0.79 -21.17 -1.74
N GLY A 102 0.33 -21.83 -1.44
CA GLY A 102 0.43 -23.27 -1.41
C GLY A 102 0.52 -23.96 -2.76
N CYS A 103 0.80 -23.24 -3.86
CA CYS A 103 0.77 -23.70 -5.26
C CYS A 103 1.65 -24.91 -5.62
N GLY A 104 2.39 -25.47 -4.68
CA GLY A 104 3.37 -26.53 -4.92
C GLY A 104 4.69 -25.99 -5.45
N ALA A 105 5.43 -26.82 -6.18
CA ALA A 105 6.70 -26.42 -6.79
C ALA A 105 6.44 -25.62 -8.08
N VAL A 106 6.21 -24.30 -7.92
CA VAL A 106 6.11 -23.36 -9.05
C VAL A 106 7.49 -22.97 -9.56
N ASP A 107 7.59 -22.66 -10.85
CA ASP A 107 8.79 -22.09 -11.43
C ASP A 107 8.89 -20.61 -11.06
N THR A 108 9.79 -20.26 -10.14
CA THR A 108 9.99 -18.87 -9.74
C THR A 108 10.73 -18.06 -10.80
N SER A 109 11.18 -18.65 -11.91
CA SER A 109 11.69 -17.91 -13.06
C SER A 109 10.60 -17.54 -14.08
N ASP A 110 9.38 -18.03 -13.88
CA ASP A 110 8.23 -17.67 -14.71
C ASP A 110 7.77 -16.24 -14.38
N ASP A 111 7.84 -15.36 -15.37
CA ASP A 111 7.40 -13.97 -15.26
C ASP A 111 5.87 -13.87 -15.18
N ASP A 112 5.14 -14.90 -15.61
CA ASP A 112 3.69 -14.96 -15.45
C ASP A 112 3.27 -15.18 -13.99
N LEU A 113 4.20 -15.56 -13.12
CA LEU A 113 4.01 -15.65 -11.68
C LEU A 113 4.19 -14.28 -11.00
N TYR A 114 3.37 -13.33 -11.45
CA TYR A 114 3.36 -11.93 -11.02
C TYR A 114 1.93 -11.41 -10.91
N ALA A 115 1.49 -11.10 -9.70
CA ALA A 115 0.20 -10.47 -9.46
C ALA A 115 0.30 -8.97 -9.79
N ARG A 116 -0.76 -8.43 -10.40
CA ARG A 116 -0.84 -7.01 -10.75
C ARG A 116 -0.46 -6.13 -9.56
N PHE A 117 0.43 -5.19 -9.76
CA PHE A 117 0.92 -4.25 -8.74
C PHE A 117 1.76 -4.84 -7.59
N SER A 118 2.38 -6.02 -7.79
CA SER A 118 3.18 -6.67 -6.73
C SER A 118 4.29 -5.77 -6.17
N ILE A 119 5.01 -5.02 -7.02
CA ILE A 119 6.06 -4.10 -6.58
C ILE A 119 5.46 -2.98 -5.72
N SER A 120 4.33 -2.39 -6.14
CA SER A 120 3.65 -1.30 -5.43
C SER A 120 3.19 -1.74 -4.05
N VAL A 121 2.65 -2.97 -3.94
CA VAL A 121 2.26 -3.56 -2.65
C VAL A 121 3.47 -3.78 -1.75
N LEU A 122 4.60 -4.23 -2.30
CA LEU A 122 5.85 -4.36 -1.56
C LEU A 122 6.41 -3.00 -1.10
N CYS A 123 6.48 -2.01 -1.99
CA CYS A 123 6.90 -0.65 -1.68
C CYS A 123 6.04 -0.07 -0.53
N ASN A 124 4.72 -0.21 -0.63
CA ASN A 124 3.78 0.18 0.42
C ASN A 124 4.08 -0.54 1.73
N GLY A 125 4.19 -1.87 1.72
CA GLY A 125 4.49 -2.66 2.91
C GLY A 125 5.78 -2.20 3.60
N ILE A 126 6.84 -1.95 2.84
CA ILE A 126 8.14 -1.51 3.36
C ILE A 126 8.03 -0.09 3.95
N VAL A 127 7.45 0.86 3.21
CA VAL A 127 7.28 2.26 3.65
C VAL A 127 6.43 2.32 4.91
N GLN A 128 5.27 1.67 4.92
CA GLN A 128 4.34 1.69 6.06
C GLN A 128 4.99 1.09 7.32
N ASN A 129 5.77 0.02 7.20
CA ASN A 129 6.51 -0.56 8.32
C ASN A 129 7.72 0.31 8.77
N SER A 130 8.15 1.26 7.94
CA SER A 130 9.26 2.17 8.23
C SER A 130 8.84 3.43 8.98
N ILE A 131 7.55 3.79 8.97
CA ILE A 131 6.99 4.99 9.63
C ILE A 131 7.41 5.15 11.10
N PRO A 132 7.43 4.10 11.95
CA PRO A 132 7.82 4.26 13.35
C PRO A 132 9.31 4.58 13.57
N PHE A 133 10.15 4.43 12.55
CA PHE A 133 11.61 4.49 12.66
C PHE A 133 12.24 5.64 11.89
N CYS A 134 11.49 6.26 10.97
CA CYS A 134 11.94 7.37 10.15
C CYS A 134 10.98 8.55 10.31
N ASP A 135 11.55 9.75 10.49
CA ASP A 135 10.74 10.96 10.52
C ASP A 135 10.31 11.33 9.10
N MET A 136 9.00 11.45 8.89
CA MET A 136 8.39 11.66 7.58
C MET A 136 7.25 12.67 7.69
N SER A 137 7.04 13.46 6.62
CA SER A 137 5.83 14.27 6.47
C SER A 137 4.61 13.37 6.26
N ASP A 138 3.39 13.89 6.43
CA ASP A 138 2.18 13.09 6.20
C ASP A 138 2.02 12.68 4.73
N ASP A 139 2.47 13.52 3.80
CA ASP A 139 2.51 13.16 2.38
C ASP A 139 3.46 11.97 2.10
N ALA A 140 4.61 11.93 2.78
CA ALA A 140 5.58 10.84 2.67
C ALA A 140 5.13 9.53 3.35
N LYS A 141 4.06 9.57 4.16
CA LYS A 141 3.47 8.40 4.83
C LYS A 141 2.29 7.80 4.07
N ARG A 142 1.88 8.39 2.94
CA ARG A 142 0.68 7.94 2.22
C ARG A 142 0.77 6.44 1.87
N PRO A 143 -0.26 5.64 2.21
CA PRO A 143 -0.32 4.22 1.86
C PRO A 143 -0.74 4.03 0.40
N LEU A 144 -0.65 2.81 -0.11
CA LEU A 144 -1.27 2.43 -1.38
C LEU A 144 -2.80 2.56 -1.30
N CYS A 145 -3.44 2.91 -2.42
CA CYS A 145 -4.89 2.97 -2.49
C CYS A 145 -5.52 1.59 -2.32
N ALA A 146 -6.62 1.50 -1.55
CA ALA A 146 -7.30 0.24 -1.27
C ALA A 146 -7.86 -0.44 -2.53
N THR A 147 -8.23 0.34 -3.55
CA THR A 147 -8.64 -0.19 -4.86
C THR A 147 -7.50 -0.96 -5.53
N ASP A 148 -6.27 -0.48 -5.41
CA ASP A 148 -5.11 -1.10 -6.05
C ASP A 148 -4.63 -2.32 -5.25
N CYS A 149 -4.82 -2.32 -3.92
CA CYS A 149 -4.69 -3.52 -3.09
C CYS A 149 -5.71 -4.59 -3.51
N ALA A 150 -6.93 -4.20 -3.88
CA ALA A 150 -7.95 -5.14 -4.36
C ALA A 150 -7.58 -5.71 -5.74
N ASP A 151 -7.04 -4.87 -6.64
CA ASP A 151 -6.53 -5.30 -7.95
C ASP A 151 -5.40 -6.32 -7.80
N TYR A 152 -4.48 -6.12 -6.84
CA TYR A 152 -3.45 -7.09 -6.49
C TYR A 152 -4.05 -8.41 -6.02
N ALA A 153 -4.94 -8.40 -5.04
CA ALA A 153 -5.56 -9.60 -4.49
C ALA A 153 -6.38 -10.39 -5.53
N GLN A 154 -7.12 -9.68 -6.41
CA GLN A 154 -7.81 -10.32 -7.53
C GLN A 154 -6.80 -10.97 -8.49
N SER A 155 -5.66 -10.34 -8.74
CA SER A 155 -4.62 -10.92 -9.57
C SER A 155 -3.98 -12.17 -8.95
N GLU A 156 -3.85 -12.24 -7.63
CA GLU A 156 -3.44 -13.47 -6.95
C GLU A 156 -4.47 -14.59 -7.14
N GLU A 157 -5.76 -14.26 -7.09
CA GLU A 157 -6.83 -15.22 -7.35
C GLU A 157 -6.73 -15.80 -8.77
N TYR A 158 -6.45 -14.98 -9.79
CA TYR A 158 -6.24 -15.47 -11.17
C TYR A 158 -5.07 -16.44 -11.28
N ILE A 159 -3.96 -16.16 -10.58
CA ILE A 159 -2.79 -17.05 -10.54
C ILE A 159 -3.16 -18.37 -9.87
N VAL A 160 -3.82 -18.31 -8.71
CA VAL A 160 -4.24 -19.48 -7.95
C VAL A 160 -5.27 -20.33 -8.71
N ALA A 161 -6.15 -19.71 -9.48
CA ALA A 161 -7.14 -20.39 -10.29
C ALA A 161 -6.56 -21.04 -11.56
N SER A 162 -5.33 -20.70 -11.95
CA SER A 162 -4.68 -21.19 -13.15
C SER A 162 -3.83 -22.42 -12.88
N PRO A 163 -4.19 -23.63 -13.38
CA PRO A 163 -3.42 -24.85 -13.12
C PRO A 163 -2.01 -24.84 -13.72
N SER A 164 -1.72 -23.98 -14.70
CA SER A 164 -0.37 -23.85 -15.27
C SER A 164 0.57 -23.04 -14.38
N LEU A 165 0.03 -22.07 -13.62
CA LEU A 165 0.82 -21.22 -12.71
C LEU A 165 0.79 -21.74 -11.27
N CYS A 166 -0.36 -22.29 -10.85
CA CYS A 166 -0.60 -22.83 -9.53
C CYS A 166 -1.22 -24.25 -9.63
N PRO A 167 -0.40 -25.29 -9.86
CA PRO A 167 -0.90 -26.66 -10.08
C PRO A 167 -1.64 -27.25 -8.87
N THR A 168 -1.23 -26.89 -7.66
CA THR A 168 -1.82 -27.42 -6.42
C THR A 168 -2.09 -26.29 -5.43
N PRO A 169 -3.15 -25.48 -5.59
CA PRO A 169 -3.51 -24.46 -4.61
C PRO A 169 -3.66 -25.02 -3.21
N GLY A 170 -3.17 -24.31 -2.19
CA GLY A 170 -3.38 -24.68 -0.80
C GLY A 170 -4.82 -24.42 -0.35
N ASP A 171 -5.34 -25.21 0.59
CA ASP A 171 -6.70 -25.05 1.14
C ASP A 171 -6.92 -23.67 1.80
N ASN A 172 -5.84 -23.01 2.22
CA ASN A 172 -5.86 -21.69 2.82
C ASN A 172 -5.64 -20.53 1.83
N ALA A 173 -5.46 -20.79 0.52
CA ALA A 173 -5.09 -19.77 -0.46
C ALA A 173 -6.04 -18.56 -0.45
N GLN A 174 -7.35 -18.80 -0.47
CA GLN A 174 -8.37 -17.74 -0.42
C GLN A 174 -8.34 -16.93 0.89
N THR A 175 -8.00 -17.58 2.01
CA THR A 175 -7.83 -16.87 3.29
C THR A 175 -6.56 -16.02 3.28
N GLN A 176 -5.49 -16.47 2.63
CA GLN A 176 -4.27 -15.68 2.47
C GLN A 176 -4.49 -14.47 1.55
N ILE A 177 -5.11 -14.65 0.37
CA ILE A 177 -5.43 -13.55 -0.55
C ILE A 177 -6.24 -12.46 0.16
N ARG A 178 -7.27 -12.85 0.93
CA ARG A 178 -8.03 -11.89 1.74
C ARG A 178 -7.16 -11.20 2.79
N SER A 179 -6.26 -11.94 3.45
CA SER A 179 -5.32 -11.37 4.42
C SER A 179 -4.37 -10.37 3.77
N ASP A 180 -3.89 -10.64 2.56
CA ASP A 180 -2.96 -9.77 1.84
C ASP A 180 -3.65 -8.47 1.41
N PHE A 181 -4.90 -8.56 0.94
CA PHE A 181 -5.76 -7.39 0.73
C PHE A 181 -5.93 -6.58 2.02
N GLU A 182 -6.35 -7.22 3.11
CA GLU A 182 -6.62 -6.56 4.39
C GLU A 182 -5.38 -5.86 4.93
N VAL A 183 -4.21 -6.49 4.86
CA VAL A 183 -2.93 -5.90 5.30
C VAL A 183 -2.54 -4.71 4.43
N CYS A 184 -2.68 -4.82 3.11
CA CYS A 184 -2.35 -3.73 2.17
C CYS A 184 -3.27 -2.51 2.36
N ALA A 185 -4.57 -2.76 2.54
CA ALA A 185 -5.61 -1.73 2.66
C ALA A 185 -5.88 -1.27 4.10
N LEU A 186 -5.18 -1.82 5.10
CA LEU A 186 -5.35 -1.50 6.51
C LEU A 186 -5.14 -0.01 6.86
N PRO A 187 -4.14 0.69 6.29
CA PRO A 187 -3.92 2.10 6.62
C PRO A 187 -5.15 2.95 6.29
N ALA A 188 -5.60 3.78 7.24
CA ALA A 188 -6.87 4.52 7.12
C ALA A 188 -6.95 5.40 5.86
N ASP A 189 -5.82 6.00 5.46
CA ASP A 189 -5.73 6.86 4.28
C ASP A 189 -5.83 6.09 2.96
N ALA A 190 -5.72 4.75 2.96
CA ALA A 190 -5.89 3.90 1.77
C ALA A 190 -7.31 3.99 1.17
N LEU A 191 -8.31 4.33 2.00
CA LEU A 191 -9.70 4.49 1.57
C LEU A 191 -10.00 5.87 0.97
N SER A 192 -9.06 6.81 1.07
CA SER A 192 -9.23 8.18 0.59
C SER A 192 -8.46 8.37 -0.71
N SER A 193 -9.17 8.56 -1.82
CA SER A 193 -8.56 8.67 -3.16
C SER A 193 -7.49 9.76 -3.30
N ASN A 194 -7.51 10.78 -2.42
CA ASN A 194 -6.56 11.89 -2.42
C ASN A 194 -5.44 11.75 -1.37
N SER A 195 -5.51 10.73 -0.51
CA SER A 195 -4.56 10.50 0.58
C SER A 195 -3.77 9.21 0.42
N CYS A 196 -3.90 8.54 -0.73
CA CYS A 196 -3.18 7.32 -1.06
C CYS A 196 -2.31 7.49 -2.31
N VAL A 197 -1.41 6.54 -2.51
CA VAL A 197 -0.55 6.39 -3.69
C VAL A 197 -1.23 5.43 -4.65
N GLN A 198 -1.39 5.83 -5.90
CA GLN A 198 -1.92 4.97 -6.95
C GLN A 198 -0.84 4.02 -7.45
N ALA A 199 -1.12 2.72 -7.50
CA ALA A 199 -0.17 1.71 -7.97
C ALA A 199 0.20 1.90 -9.44
N SER A 200 -0.73 2.38 -10.28
CA SER A 200 -0.47 2.69 -11.69
C SER A 200 0.53 3.83 -11.90
N VAL A 201 0.78 4.67 -10.88
CA VAL A 201 1.86 5.67 -10.93
C VAL A 201 3.21 5.01 -10.66
N ASN A 202 3.24 3.93 -9.88
CA ASN A 202 4.45 3.20 -9.54
C ASN A 202 4.84 2.18 -10.61
N GLU A 203 3.83 1.48 -11.15
CA GLU A 203 3.96 0.46 -12.19
C GLU A 203 3.05 0.85 -13.39
N PRO A 204 3.44 1.87 -14.16
CA PRO A 204 2.63 2.38 -15.28
C PRO A 204 2.63 1.45 -16.49
N ASP A 205 3.66 0.62 -16.63
CA ASP A 205 3.87 -0.25 -17.78
C ASP A 205 3.13 -1.57 -17.63
N ASN A 206 2.80 -2.19 -18.77
CA ASN A 206 2.13 -3.49 -18.84
C ASN A 206 0.87 -3.60 -17.97
N CYS A 207 0.13 -2.50 -17.80
CA CYS A 207 -1.04 -2.41 -16.91
C CYS A 207 -0.77 -2.80 -15.44
N GLY A 208 0.49 -2.77 -14.99
CA GLY A 208 0.89 -3.21 -13.66
C GLY A 208 1.18 -4.71 -13.52
N TYR A 209 1.26 -5.47 -14.62
CA TYR A 209 1.57 -6.91 -14.59
C TYR A 209 3.07 -7.24 -14.64
N GLY A 210 3.96 -6.25 -14.47
CA GLY A 210 5.39 -6.46 -14.63
C GLY A 210 5.69 -7.02 -16.02
N ASP A 211 6.41 -8.14 -16.09
CA ASP A 211 6.70 -8.86 -17.35
C ASP A 211 5.68 -9.97 -17.68
N SER A 212 4.66 -10.18 -16.84
CA SER A 212 3.63 -11.20 -17.05
C SER A 212 2.81 -10.90 -18.32
N THR A 213 2.94 -11.80 -19.30
CA THR A 213 2.14 -11.74 -20.51
C THR A 213 0.79 -12.40 -20.27
N PHE A 214 0.76 -13.49 -19.51
CA PHE A 214 -0.50 -14.12 -19.09
C PHE A 214 -1.43 -13.14 -18.38
N GLY A 215 -0.89 -12.38 -17.41
CA GLY A 215 -1.65 -11.39 -16.64
C GLY A 215 -2.19 -10.27 -17.52
N LEU A 216 -1.35 -9.68 -18.38
CA LEU A 216 -1.77 -8.68 -19.36
C LEU A 216 -2.89 -9.21 -20.26
N CYS A 217 -2.71 -10.39 -20.85
CA CYS A 217 -3.64 -10.94 -21.83
C CYS A 217 -4.97 -11.34 -21.22
N SER A 218 -4.96 -11.85 -19.99
CA SER A 218 -6.17 -12.10 -19.21
C SER A 218 -6.94 -10.79 -18.96
N TYR A 219 -6.23 -9.74 -18.51
CA TYR A 219 -6.81 -8.44 -18.22
C TYR A 219 -7.40 -7.78 -19.47
N CYS A 220 -6.67 -7.77 -20.58
CA CYS A 220 -7.06 -7.10 -21.82
C CYS A 220 -7.93 -7.96 -22.75
N SER A 221 -8.43 -9.10 -22.28
CA SER A 221 -9.19 -10.06 -23.09
C SER A 221 -10.37 -9.42 -23.83
N SER A 222 -10.57 -9.82 -25.10
CA SER A 222 -11.64 -9.33 -25.96
C SER A 222 -13.02 -9.46 -25.31
N GLY A 223 -13.77 -8.35 -25.24
CA GLY A 223 -15.11 -8.33 -24.67
C GLY A 223 -15.16 -8.37 -23.13
N GLY A 224 -14.01 -8.38 -22.47
CA GLY A 224 -13.91 -8.13 -21.03
C GLY A 224 -14.20 -6.67 -20.69
N ILE A 225 -14.54 -6.40 -19.42
CA ILE A 225 -14.82 -5.03 -18.94
C ILE A 225 -13.60 -4.10 -19.07
N ASN A 226 -12.40 -4.68 -19.05
CA ASN A 226 -11.12 -3.98 -19.12
C ASN A 226 -10.59 -3.82 -20.55
N SER A 227 -11.26 -4.37 -21.57
CA SER A 227 -10.79 -4.27 -22.97
C SER A 227 -10.81 -2.83 -23.52
N THR A 228 -11.46 -1.89 -22.82
CA THR A 228 -11.46 -0.46 -23.14
C THR A 228 -10.52 0.36 -22.28
N ASP A 229 -9.76 -0.28 -21.38
CA ASP A 229 -8.76 0.39 -20.58
C ASP A 229 -7.63 0.89 -21.50
N THR A 230 -7.30 2.18 -21.39
CA THR A 230 -6.21 2.82 -22.13
C THR A 230 -4.88 2.06 -21.95
N CYS A 231 -4.66 1.42 -20.80
CA CYS A 231 -3.44 0.66 -20.55
C CYS A 231 -3.27 -0.51 -21.53
N CYS A 232 -4.36 -1.14 -22.01
CA CYS A 232 -4.30 -2.25 -22.96
C CYS A 232 -3.80 -1.80 -24.33
N TYR A 233 -4.16 -0.59 -24.75
CA TYR A 233 -3.67 0.02 -25.97
C TYR A 233 -2.19 0.41 -25.84
N ASN A 234 -1.82 1.08 -24.74
CA ASN A 234 -0.44 1.49 -24.49
C ASN A 234 0.52 0.29 -24.35
N SER A 235 0.02 -0.83 -23.83
CA SER A 235 0.79 -2.07 -23.67
C SER A 235 0.83 -2.93 -24.95
N ASN A 236 0.22 -2.48 -26.04
CA ASN A 236 0.09 -3.19 -27.32
C ASN A 236 -0.52 -4.60 -27.17
N ALA A 237 -1.60 -4.72 -26.40
CA ALA A 237 -2.20 -6.02 -26.08
C ALA A 237 -2.68 -6.77 -27.33
N GLU A 238 -3.23 -6.11 -28.36
CA GLU A 238 -3.64 -6.80 -29.62
C GLU A 238 -2.47 -7.49 -30.34
N GLU A 239 -1.25 -6.95 -30.22
CA GLU A 239 -0.06 -7.51 -30.87
C GLU A 239 0.59 -8.60 -30.01
N ARG A 240 0.53 -8.46 -28.68
CA ARG A 240 1.20 -9.36 -27.72
C ARG A 240 0.33 -10.54 -27.30
N CYS A 241 -0.99 -10.39 -27.35
CA CYS A 241 -1.94 -11.35 -26.80
C CYS A 241 -2.77 -12.02 -27.88
N GLU A 242 -2.69 -13.35 -27.94
CA GLU A 242 -3.49 -14.13 -28.88
C GLU A 242 -4.99 -13.95 -28.60
N GLY A 243 -5.75 -13.61 -29.65
CA GLY A 243 -7.21 -13.48 -29.56
C GLY A 243 -7.71 -12.19 -28.91
N VAL A 244 -6.82 -11.26 -28.55
CA VAL A 244 -7.19 -9.91 -28.10
C VAL A 244 -7.45 -9.01 -29.31
N VAL A 245 -8.67 -8.48 -29.36
CA VAL A 245 -9.15 -7.46 -30.30
C VAL A 245 -9.77 -6.37 -29.46
N LEU A 246 -9.04 -5.26 -29.35
CA LEU A 246 -9.48 -4.11 -28.59
C LEU A 246 -10.51 -3.32 -29.41
N PRO A 247 -11.59 -2.83 -28.79
CA PRO A 247 -12.54 -1.98 -29.49
C PRO A 247 -11.83 -0.77 -30.09
N THR A 248 -12.17 -0.39 -31.32
CA THR A 248 -11.70 0.88 -31.86
C THR A 248 -12.31 2.01 -31.04
N ILE A 249 -11.48 2.72 -30.26
CA ILE A 249 -11.91 3.93 -29.58
C ILE A 249 -11.99 5.04 -30.62
N ILE A 250 -13.11 5.13 -31.32
CA ILE A 250 -13.42 6.33 -32.09
C ILE A 250 -13.61 7.43 -31.03
N PRO A 251 -12.81 8.52 -31.03
CA PRO A 251 -13.09 9.65 -30.17
C PRO A 251 -14.46 10.19 -30.58
N GLN A 252 -15.49 9.75 -29.87
CA GLN A 252 -16.80 10.35 -29.94
C GLN A 252 -16.57 11.75 -29.42
N ASN A 253 -16.65 12.71 -30.33
CA ASN A 253 -16.67 14.12 -30.01
C ASN A 253 -17.99 14.34 -29.26
N PHE A 254 -18.03 13.97 -27.98
CA PHE A 254 -19.09 14.32 -27.07
C PHE A 254 -18.97 15.84 -26.92
N THR A 255 -19.59 16.56 -27.86
CA THR A 255 -20.07 17.90 -27.59
C THR A 255 -20.97 17.72 -26.39
N SER A 256 -20.44 18.03 -25.22
CA SER A 256 -21.20 18.14 -23.98
C SER A 256 -22.30 19.14 -24.28
N ALA A 257 -23.46 18.63 -24.67
CA ALA A 257 -24.67 19.42 -24.72
C ALA A 257 -24.98 19.67 -23.25
N THR A 258 -24.47 20.77 -22.72
CA THR A 258 -24.92 21.32 -21.46
C THR A 258 -26.45 21.30 -21.52
N PRO A 259 -27.16 20.57 -20.64
CA PRO A 259 -28.60 20.59 -20.67
C PRO A 259 -29.03 22.01 -20.29
N THR A 260 -29.36 22.82 -21.29
CA THR A 260 -30.03 24.10 -21.07
C THR A 260 -31.42 23.74 -20.59
N ALA A 261 -31.67 23.93 -19.29
CA ALA A 261 -33.00 23.89 -18.72
C ALA A 261 -33.82 25.04 -19.33
N THR A 262 -34.46 24.79 -20.48
CA THR A 262 -35.47 25.69 -21.04
C THR A 262 -36.78 25.39 -20.33
N SER A 263 -36.96 25.91 -19.12
CA SER A 263 -38.28 25.98 -18.50
C SER A 263 -39.09 27.06 -19.23
N SER A 264 -39.85 26.66 -20.25
CA SER A 264 -40.89 27.50 -20.85
C SER A 264 -42.19 27.28 -20.05
N PRO A 265 -42.72 28.29 -19.33
CA PRO A 265 -43.97 28.14 -18.62
C PRO A 265 -45.12 28.12 -19.63
N THR A 266 -45.69 26.94 -19.87
CA THR A 266 -46.97 26.83 -20.57
C THR A 266 -48.09 27.06 -19.56
N SER A 267 -48.49 28.32 -19.41
CA SER A 267 -49.69 28.70 -18.68
C SER A 267 -50.81 29.01 -19.67
N THR A 268 -51.67 28.04 -19.98
CA THR A 268 -53.11 28.30 -20.21
C THR A 268 -53.90 27.00 -20.20
N ALA A 269 -54.59 26.73 -19.09
CA ALA A 269 -55.77 25.87 -19.08
C ALA A 269 -56.97 26.77 -18.72
N VAL A 270 -57.94 26.78 -19.61
CA VAL A 270 -59.23 27.49 -19.53
C VAL A 270 -60.09 26.82 -18.43
N PRO A 271 -60.89 27.57 -17.64
CA PRO A 271 -61.49 27.06 -16.42
C PRO A 271 -62.66 26.09 -16.71
N GLY A 272 -62.59 24.91 -16.07
CA GLY A 272 -63.69 23.97 -15.93
C GLY A 272 -64.01 23.77 -14.44
N GLU A 273 -65.30 23.68 -14.14
CA GLU A 273 -65.93 23.91 -12.84
C GLU A 273 -65.49 22.99 -11.68
N SER A 274 -65.25 23.64 -10.54
CA SER A 274 -65.66 23.31 -9.16
C SER A 274 -65.75 21.84 -8.73
N TYR A 275 -64.69 21.33 -8.08
CA TYR A 275 -64.83 20.51 -6.87
C TYR A 275 -63.77 20.88 -5.84
N THR A 276 -64.23 21.05 -4.60
CA THR A 276 -63.54 21.53 -3.40
C THR A 276 -62.43 20.59 -2.93
N GLY A 277 -61.22 21.10 -2.68
CA GLY A 277 -60.17 20.34 -1.99
C GLY A 277 -58.84 21.08 -1.87
N SER A 278 -58.44 21.37 -0.63
CA SER A 278 -57.21 22.04 -0.19
C SER A 278 -55.91 21.30 -0.53
N GLY A 279 -54.82 22.01 -0.87
CA GLY A 279 -53.47 21.47 -0.67
C GLY A 279 -52.34 22.02 -1.55
N LEU A 280 -51.55 22.93 -0.97
CA LEU A 280 -50.11 23.22 -1.10
C LEU A 280 -49.34 23.01 -2.43
N SER A 281 -48.62 24.08 -2.78
CA SER A 281 -47.60 24.27 -3.83
C SER A 281 -46.71 23.05 -4.12
N GLY A 282 -46.75 22.56 -5.36
CA GLY A 282 -45.88 21.52 -5.88
C GLY A 282 -44.61 22.10 -6.50
N GLY A 283 -43.50 22.05 -5.76
CA GLY A 283 -42.14 22.09 -6.30
C GLY A 283 -41.66 20.67 -6.56
N ALA A 284 -41.31 20.35 -7.80
CA ALA A 284 -40.90 19.02 -8.22
C ALA A 284 -39.53 18.65 -7.62
N ILE A 285 -39.51 17.63 -6.74
CA ILE A 285 -38.31 16.85 -6.45
C ILE A 285 -38.40 15.59 -7.32
N ALA A 286 -37.61 15.53 -8.39
CA ALA A 286 -37.38 14.29 -9.12
C ALA A 286 -36.19 13.57 -8.44
N GLY A 287 -36.49 12.60 -7.57
CA GLY A 287 -35.49 11.73 -6.96
C GLY A 287 -34.96 10.71 -7.96
N ILE A 288 -33.65 10.49 -7.96
CA ILE A 288 -33.02 9.32 -8.60
C ILE A 288 -33.38 8.10 -7.76
N VAL A 289 -34.01 7.12 -8.40
CA VAL A 289 -34.21 5.79 -7.83
C VAL A 289 -32.89 5.03 -7.97
N ILE A 290 -32.13 4.89 -6.88
CA ILE A 290 -31.04 3.90 -6.80
C ILE A 290 -31.71 2.58 -6.44
N GLY A 291 -31.69 1.63 -7.37
CA GLY A 291 -32.29 0.31 -7.20
C GLY A 291 -31.64 -0.46 -6.04
N ASP A 292 -32.50 -1.02 -5.21
CA ASP A 292 -32.19 -1.74 -3.98
C ASP A 292 -31.21 -2.91 -4.13
N THR A 293 -30.41 -3.05 -3.09
CA THR A 293 -29.68 -4.23 -2.64
C THR A 293 -30.48 -5.53 -2.74
N LYS A 294 -29.85 -6.59 -3.28
CA LYS A 294 -30.10 -7.94 -2.79
C LYS A 294 -28.80 -8.55 -2.27
N CYS A 295 -28.70 -8.59 -0.94
CA CYS A 295 -27.91 -9.59 -0.22
C CYS A 295 -28.40 -10.98 -0.66
N PHE A 296 -27.50 -11.82 -1.16
CA PHE A 296 -27.76 -13.25 -1.29
C PHE A 296 -27.43 -13.91 0.04
N GLN A 297 -28.48 -14.42 0.68
CA GLN A 297 -28.45 -15.08 1.97
C GLN A 297 -28.15 -16.57 1.76
N ALA A 298 -27.19 -17.09 2.53
CA ALA A 298 -26.84 -18.50 2.59
C ALA A 298 -28.04 -19.35 3.03
N ALA A 299 -28.17 -20.54 2.42
CA ALA A 299 -28.99 -21.63 2.93
C ALA A 299 -28.20 -22.94 2.80
N GLU A 300 -27.97 -23.54 3.96
CA GLU A 300 -27.56 -24.92 4.31
C GLU A 300 -26.18 -25.44 3.86
#